data_AF-A0A1V2C315-F1
#
_entry.id   AF-A0A1V2C315-F1
#
_cell.length_a   1.000
_cell.length_b   1.000
_cell.length_c   1.000
_cell.angle_alpha   90.00
_cell.angle_beta   90.00
_cell.angle_gamma   90.00
#
_symmetry.space_group_name_H-M   'P 1'
#
loop_
_entity.id
_entity.type
_entity.pdbx_description
1 polymer ?
#
loop_
_entity_poly.entity_id
_entity_poly.type
_entity_poly.pdbx_seq_one_letter_code
_entity_poly.pdbx_strand_id
1 'polypeptide(L)'
;MIGNDVIDLIQSRQESNWQRKGFIEKLFTPAEQLIIAQNSNPEIIVWLLWSMKEAAYKIYNRETKIREYIPKKLICTITSITNDYSTGQVICGENIYHTKTAITKDSLHTIAVTFLDDLNNVIEIEKKDILKDENGIPYLSDSYLHKTQDASISHHGRFEKVVIIKRLKKSAY
;
A
#
# COMPACT_ATOMS: atom_id res chain seq x y z
N MET A 1 6.19 7.07 8.36
CA MET A 1 5.66 7.49 7.04
C MET A 1 4.54 6.56 6.61
N ILE A 2 3.68 6.99 5.68
CA ILE A 2 2.52 6.22 5.23
C ILE A 2 2.49 6.09 3.72
N GLY A 3 2.07 4.91 3.25
CA GLY A 3 1.71 4.61 1.88
C GLY A 3 0.43 3.78 1.85
N ASN A 4 -0.27 3.81 0.73
CA ASN A 4 -1.40 2.90 0.48
C ASN A 4 -1.45 2.48 -0.98
N ASP A 5 -2.21 1.43 -1.26
CA ASP A 5 -2.60 1.04 -2.60
C ASP A 5 -4.02 0.47 -2.58
N VAL A 6 -4.75 0.61 -3.68
CA VAL A 6 -6.09 0.05 -3.81
C VAL A 6 -6.24 -0.66 -5.14
N ILE A 7 -6.77 -1.88 -5.11
CA ILE A 7 -7.05 -2.68 -6.28
C ILE A 7 -8.56 -2.84 -6.42
N ASP A 8 -9.15 -2.32 -7.49
CA ASP A 8 -10.48 -2.71 -7.93
C ASP A 8 -10.39 -4.05 -8.65
N LEU A 9 -10.96 -5.10 -8.07
CA LEU A 9 -10.87 -6.45 -8.64
C LEU A 9 -11.58 -6.55 -9.98
N ILE A 10 -12.68 -5.82 -10.17
CA ILE A 10 -13.40 -5.83 -11.45
C ILE A 10 -12.55 -5.14 -12.53
N GLN A 11 -11.99 -3.98 -12.21
CA GLN A 11 -11.12 -3.25 -13.15
C GLN A 11 -9.86 -4.05 -13.49
N SER A 12 -9.23 -4.67 -12.48
CA SER A 12 -8.00 -5.45 -12.65
C SER A 12 -8.15 -6.58 -13.68
N ARG A 13 -9.32 -7.22 -13.73
CA ARG A 13 -9.65 -8.30 -14.68
C ARG A 13 -9.82 -7.80 -16.11
N GLN A 14 -10.18 -6.53 -16.28
CA GLN A 14 -10.31 -5.90 -17.61
C GLN A 14 -8.96 -5.40 -18.12
N GLU A 15 -8.14 -4.84 -17.24
CA GLU A 15 -6.87 -4.18 -17.61
C GLU A 15 -5.68 -5.13 -17.63
N SER A 16 -5.71 -6.21 -16.84
CA SER A 16 -4.57 -7.08 -16.61
C SER A 16 -4.91 -8.56 -16.75
N ASN A 17 -4.27 -9.21 -17.72
CA ASN A 17 -4.18 -10.65 -17.75
C ASN A 17 -2.97 -11.09 -16.90
N TRP A 18 -3.17 -11.29 -15.60
CA TRP A 18 -2.11 -11.72 -14.69
C TRP A 18 -1.59 -13.14 -15.00
N GLN A 19 -2.36 -13.95 -15.74
CA GLN A 19 -1.99 -15.30 -16.16
C GLN A 19 -1.12 -15.34 -17.42
N ARG A 20 -0.89 -14.19 -18.08
CA ARG A 20 -0.02 -14.15 -19.25
C ARG A 20 1.41 -14.54 -18.87
N LYS A 21 2.06 -15.30 -19.75
CA LYS A 21 3.46 -15.74 -19.57
C LYS A 21 4.37 -14.54 -19.23
N GLY A 22 5.18 -14.68 -18.19
CA GLY A 22 6.15 -13.66 -17.77
C GLY A 22 5.59 -12.59 -16.84
N PHE A 23 4.27 -12.51 -16.58
CA PHE A 23 3.71 -11.51 -15.66
C PHE A 23 4.18 -11.77 -14.23
N ILE A 24 3.94 -12.99 -13.75
CA ILE A 24 4.26 -13.40 -12.39
C ILE A 24 5.77 -13.37 -12.16
N GLU A 25 6.54 -13.88 -13.12
CA GLU A 25 7.99 -13.96 -13.06
C GLU A 25 8.67 -12.60 -13.13
N LYS A 26 8.03 -11.58 -13.69
CA LYS A 26 8.56 -10.21 -13.74
C LYS A 26 8.36 -9.48 -12.42
N LEU A 27 7.24 -9.70 -11.73
CA LEU A 27 6.81 -8.92 -10.58
C LEU A 27 7.18 -9.55 -9.23
N PHE A 28 7.19 -10.88 -9.15
CA PHE A 28 7.27 -11.60 -7.89
C PHE A 28 8.58 -12.40 -7.76
N THR A 29 9.06 -12.51 -6.53
CA THR A 29 10.19 -13.38 -6.17
C THR A 29 9.78 -14.85 -6.22
N PRO A 30 10.70 -15.82 -6.34
CA PRO A 30 10.34 -17.24 -6.36
C PRO A 30 9.50 -17.70 -5.17
N ALA A 31 9.74 -17.14 -3.98
CA ALA A 31 8.95 -17.44 -2.78
C ALA A 31 7.50 -16.93 -2.92
N GLU A 32 7.32 -15.69 -3.38
CA GLU A 32 5.99 -15.13 -3.66
C GLU A 32 5.24 -15.89 -4.76
N GLN A 33 5.94 -16.33 -5.81
CA GLN A 33 5.37 -17.15 -6.88
C GLN A 33 4.85 -18.48 -6.35
N LEU A 34 5.57 -19.10 -5.42
CA LEU A 34 5.14 -20.33 -4.76
C LEU A 34 3.85 -20.12 -3.95
N ILE A 35 3.77 -19.00 -3.20
CA ILE A 35 2.57 -18.64 -2.44
C ILE A 35 1.38 -18.44 -3.38
N ILE A 36 1.58 -17.76 -4.52
CA ILE A 36 0.54 -17.57 -5.54
C ILE A 36 0.06 -18.92 -6.10
N ALA A 37 1.00 -19.80 -6.48
CA ALA A 37 0.68 -21.07 -7.13
C ALA A 37 -0.01 -22.09 -6.21
N GLN A 38 0.28 -22.05 -4.90
CA GLN A 38 -0.25 -23.01 -3.93
C GLN A 38 -1.57 -22.57 -3.29
N ASN A 39 -2.00 -21.33 -3.49
CA ASN A 39 -3.22 -20.82 -2.89
C ASN A 39 -4.47 -21.27 -3.65
N SER A 40 -5.59 -21.47 -2.93
CA SER A 40 -6.88 -21.80 -3.54
C SER A 40 -7.48 -20.63 -4.33
N ASN A 41 -7.05 -19.40 -4.05
CA ASN A 41 -7.44 -18.21 -4.80
C ASN A 41 -6.22 -17.39 -5.26
N PRO A 42 -5.50 -17.85 -6.31
CA PRO A 42 -4.26 -17.22 -6.78
C PRO A 42 -4.44 -15.77 -7.21
N GLU A 43 -5.58 -15.42 -7.82
CA GLU A 43 -5.87 -14.05 -8.25
C GLU A 43 -5.83 -13.07 -7.07
N ILE A 44 -6.48 -13.42 -5.95
CA ILE A 44 -6.47 -12.59 -4.75
C ILE A 44 -5.06 -12.43 -4.19
N ILE A 45 -4.25 -13.51 -4.20
CA ILE A 45 -2.86 -13.44 -3.73
C ILE A 45 -1.99 -12.57 -4.64
N VAL A 46 -2.16 -12.64 -5.96
CA VAL A 46 -1.46 -11.76 -6.91
C VAL A 46 -1.72 -10.30 -6.57
N TRP A 47 -2.99 -9.92 -6.41
CA TRP A 47 -3.37 -8.54 -6.15
C TRP A 47 -3.05 -8.09 -4.72
N LEU A 48 -3.08 -9.01 -3.75
CA LEU A 48 -2.64 -8.74 -2.38
C LEU A 48 -1.16 -8.39 -2.36
N LEU A 49 -0.31 -9.27 -2.91
CA LEU A 49 1.14 -9.05 -2.94
C LEU A 49 1.50 -7.81 -3.76
N TRP A 50 0.81 -7.57 -4.89
CA TRP A 50 1.02 -6.36 -5.69
C TRP A 50 0.70 -5.09 -4.91
N SER A 51 -0.47 -5.02 -4.27
CA SER A 51 -0.87 -3.84 -3.49
C SER A 51 0.02 -3.60 -2.26
N MET A 52 0.54 -4.67 -1.64
CA MET A 52 1.58 -4.56 -0.61
C MET A 52 2.85 -3.88 -1.14
N LYS A 53 3.36 -4.33 -2.30
CA LYS A 53 4.55 -3.74 -2.93
C LYS A 53 4.34 -2.27 -3.27
N GLU A 54 3.22 -1.92 -3.89
CA GLU A 54 2.92 -0.53 -4.29
C GLU A 54 2.74 0.40 -3.08
N ALA A 55 2.05 -0.07 -2.02
CA ALA A 55 1.91 0.70 -0.78
C ALA A 55 3.27 0.97 -0.11
N ALA A 56 4.13 -0.05 -0.03
CA ALA A 56 5.49 0.09 0.49
C ALA A 56 6.39 0.96 -0.41
N TYR A 57 6.27 0.81 -1.73
CA TYR A 57 7.04 1.58 -2.70
C TYR A 57 6.73 3.08 -2.62
N LYS A 58 5.49 3.48 -2.32
CA LYS A 58 5.17 4.90 -2.07
C LYS A 58 5.95 5.49 -0.90
N ILE A 59 6.17 4.73 0.16
CA ILE A 59 7.03 5.15 1.28
C ILE A 59 8.48 5.23 0.81
N TYR A 60 8.99 4.16 0.21
CA TYR A 60 10.36 4.08 -0.31
C TYR A 60 10.70 5.25 -1.25
N ASN A 61 9.84 5.54 -2.22
CA ASN A 61 10.02 6.65 -3.16
C ASN A 61 9.96 8.02 -2.45
N ARG A 62 9.12 8.17 -1.41
CA ARG A 62 9.06 9.41 -0.62
C ARG A 62 10.34 9.63 0.19
N GLU A 63 10.93 8.56 0.73
CA GLU A 63 12.18 8.56 1.51
C GLU A 63 13.40 8.83 0.61
N THR A 64 13.50 8.12 -0.50
CA THR A 64 14.70 8.12 -1.36
C THR A 64 14.65 9.17 -2.47
N LYS A 65 13.46 9.64 -2.86
CA LYS A 65 13.20 10.45 -4.06
C LYS A 65 13.59 9.78 -5.38
N ILE A 66 13.87 8.47 -5.35
CA ILE A 66 14.28 7.70 -6.51
C ILE A 66 13.05 7.02 -7.12
N ARG A 67 12.81 7.30 -8.40
CA ARG A 67 11.75 6.65 -9.19
C ARG A 67 12.35 5.52 -10.02
N GLU A 68 12.16 4.28 -9.58
CA GLU A 68 12.65 3.09 -10.27
C GLU A 68 11.59 1.99 -10.30
N TYR A 69 11.60 1.19 -11.37
CA TYR A 69 10.75 0.01 -11.45
C TYR A 69 11.45 -1.19 -10.79
N ILE A 70 11.17 -1.42 -9.51
CA ILE A 70 11.89 -2.39 -8.65
C ILE A 70 10.99 -3.42 -7.93
N PRO A 71 9.99 -4.04 -8.61
CA PRO A 71 9.00 -4.90 -7.93
C PRO A 71 9.62 -6.12 -7.22
N LYS A 72 10.74 -6.63 -7.71
CA LYS A 72 11.47 -7.76 -7.08
C LYS A 72 12.38 -7.36 -5.92
N LYS A 73 12.71 -6.07 -5.77
CA LYS A 73 13.45 -5.58 -4.60
C LYS A 73 12.54 -5.41 -3.37
N LEU A 74 11.23 -5.26 -3.61
CA LEU A 74 10.19 -5.21 -2.59
C LEU A 74 9.74 -6.65 -2.29
N ILE A 75 10.16 -7.23 -1.19
CA ILE A 75 9.90 -8.64 -0.85
C ILE A 75 8.78 -8.72 0.18
N CYS A 76 7.65 -9.32 -0.17
CA CYS A 76 6.49 -9.46 0.69
C CYS A 76 6.55 -10.71 1.56
N THR A 77 6.16 -10.57 2.82
CA THR A 77 5.86 -11.65 3.75
C THR A 77 4.45 -11.47 4.28
N ILE A 78 3.58 -12.45 4.07
CA ILE A 78 2.24 -12.47 4.67
C ILE A 78 2.35 -13.12 6.06
N THR A 79 1.95 -12.40 7.10
CA THR A 79 1.97 -12.88 8.49
C THR A 79 0.64 -13.53 8.86
N SER A 80 -0.47 -12.95 8.42
CA SER A 80 -1.81 -13.49 8.62
C SER A 80 -2.70 -13.15 7.44
N ILE A 81 -3.63 -14.06 7.13
CA ILE A 81 -4.67 -13.85 6.12
C ILE A 81 -5.97 -14.47 6.60
N THR A 82 -7.03 -13.68 6.55
CA THR A 82 -8.42 -14.08 6.77
C THR A 82 -9.24 -13.71 5.54
N ASN A 83 -10.55 -13.95 5.57
CA ASN A 83 -11.43 -13.54 4.47
C ASN A 83 -11.55 -12.01 4.32
N ASP A 84 -11.37 -11.28 5.43
CA ASP A 84 -11.63 -9.84 5.48
C ASP A 84 -10.35 -9.00 5.57
N TYR A 85 -9.24 -9.59 6.04
CA TYR A 85 -8.00 -8.87 6.26
C TYR A 85 -6.75 -9.72 6.01
N SER A 86 -5.66 -9.05 5.67
CA SER A 86 -4.31 -9.62 5.73
C SER A 86 -3.37 -8.66 6.46
N THR A 87 -2.41 -9.21 7.20
CA THR A 87 -1.27 -8.46 7.76
C THR A 87 0.03 -9.07 7.27
N GLY A 88 1.04 -8.22 7.16
CA GLY A 88 2.34 -8.65 6.64
C GLY A 88 3.40 -7.57 6.71
N GLN A 89 4.47 -7.81 5.98
CA GLN A 89 5.59 -6.90 5.83
C GLN A 89 6.08 -6.89 4.39
N VAL A 90 6.68 -5.76 4.00
CA VAL A 90 7.45 -5.63 2.76
C VAL A 90 8.84 -5.15 3.12
N ILE A 91 9.86 -5.88 2.68
CA ILE A 91 11.26 -5.53 2.88
C ILE A 91 11.82 -4.96 1.58
N CYS A 92 12.57 -3.86 1.64
CA CYS A 92 13.30 -3.29 0.52
C CYS A 92 14.68 -2.81 0.99
N GLY A 93 15.73 -3.58 0.70
CA GLY A 93 17.05 -3.33 1.28
C GLY A 93 17.02 -3.49 2.81
N GLU A 94 17.41 -2.44 3.54
CA GLU A 94 17.37 -2.39 5.01
C GLU A 94 16.03 -1.91 5.56
N ASN A 95 15.12 -1.43 4.69
CA ASN A 95 13.84 -0.88 5.09
C ASN A 95 12.79 -1.98 5.27
N ILE A 96 12.01 -1.86 6.34
CA ILE A 96 10.87 -2.74 6.63
C ILE A 96 9.61 -1.87 6.69
N TYR A 97 8.60 -2.28 5.93
CA TYR A 97 7.29 -1.63 5.90
C TYR A 97 6.22 -2.61 6.39
N HIS A 98 5.47 -2.25 7.41
CA HIS A 98 4.39 -3.06 7.96
C HIS A 98 3.11 -2.81 7.18
N THR A 99 2.42 -3.88 6.78
CA THR A 99 1.23 -3.77 5.94
C THR A 99 -0.01 -4.34 6.59
N LYS A 100 -1.14 -3.69 6.32
CA LYS A 100 -2.49 -4.19 6.59
C LYS A 100 -3.35 -4.02 5.35
N THR A 101 -3.99 -5.09 4.90
CA THR A 101 -4.86 -5.10 3.72
C THR A 101 -6.28 -5.42 4.15
N ALA A 102 -7.23 -4.54 3.83
CA ALA A 102 -8.65 -4.87 3.88
C ALA A 102 -9.02 -5.59 2.58
N ILE A 103 -9.70 -6.73 2.71
CA ILE A 103 -10.11 -7.59 1.60
C ILE A 103 -11.63 -7.57 1.55
N THR A 104 -12.16 -7.22 0.39
CA THR A 104 -13.59 -7.24 0.11
C THR A 104 -13.83 -8.00 -1.18
N LYS A 105 -15.11 -8.28 -1.49
CA LYS A 105 -15.49 -8.90 -2.76
C LYS A 105 -15.07 -8.06 -3.99
N ASP A 106 -15.02 -6.73 -3.83
CA ASP A 106 -14.81 -5.79 -4.94
C ASP A 106 -13.41 -5.19 -4.97
N SER A 107 -12.71 -5.17 -3.84
CA SER A 107 -11.41 -4.50 -3.75
C SER A 107 -10.47 -5.05 -2.69
N LEU A 108 -9.18 -4.79 -2.88
CA LEU A 108 -8.15 -4.89 -1.86
C LEU A 108 -7.60 -3.49 -1.57
N HIS A 109 -7.58 -3.08 -0.31
CA HIS A 109 -6.98 -1.80 0.09
C HIS A 109 -5.86 -2.07 1.09
N THR A 110 -4.63 -1.85 0.64
CA THR A 110 -3.43 -2.04 1.46
C THR A 110 -2.92 -0.72 1.99
N ILE A 111 -2.58 -0.71 3.27
CA ILE A 111 -1.90 0.37 3.97
C ILE A 111 -0.51 -0.15 4.34
N ALA A 112 0.51 0.68 4.15
CA ALA A 112 1.86 0.46 4.61
C ALA A 112 2.29 1.57 5.57
N VAL A 113 3.06 1.24 6.60
CA VAL A 113 3.67 2.18 7.54
C VAL A 113 5.08 1.74 7.92
N THR A 114 5.91 2.69 8.35
CA THR A 114 7.28 2.42 8.82
C THR A 114 7.33 1.86 10.24
N PHE A 115 6.39 2.25 11.11
CA PHE A 115 6.30 1.76 12.49
C PHE A 115 5.03 0.97 12.67
N LEU A 116 5.12 -0.26 13.19
CA LEU A 116 3.97 -1.16 13.34
C LEU A 116 2.78 -0.51 14.06
N ASP A 117 3.04 0.25 15.13
CA ASP A 117 2.00 0.91 15.94
C ASP A 117 1.20 1.95 15.14
N ASP A 118 1.76 2.51 14.06
CA ASP A 118 1.06 3.47 13.22
C ASP A 118 -0.12 2.82 12.47
N LEU A 119 -0.11 1.50 12.24
CA LEU A 119 -1.23 0.80 11.56
C LEU A 119 -2.58 1.03 12.26
N ASN A 120 -2.56 1.14 13.59
CA ASN A 120 -3.78 1.37 14.39
C ASN A 120 -4.24 2.83 14.39
N ASN A 121 -3.39 3.74 13.93
CA ASN A 121 -3.64 5.17 13.89
C ASN A 121 -3.97 5.68 12.48
N VAL A 122 -3.95 4.80 11.46
CA VAL A 122 -4.32 5.18 10.10
C VAL A 122 -5.82 5.39 9.99
N ILE A 123 -6.21 6.56 9.46
CA ILE A 123 -7.59 6.87 9.13
C ILE A 123 -7.71 7.22 7.64
N GLU A 124 -8.85 6.85 7.05
CA GLU A 124 -9.25 7.32 5.73
C GLU A 124 -9.94 8.68 5.85
N ILE A 125 -9.65 9.59 4.93
CA ILE A 125 -10.24 10.93 4.89
C ILE A 125 -10.81 11.21 3.50
N GLU A 126 -11.70 12.18 3.41
CA GLU A 126 -12.09 12.73 2.11
C GLU A 126 -10.94 13.57 1.53
N LYS A 127 -10.82 13.61 0.20
CA LYS A 127 -9.80 14.41 -0.53
C LYS A 127 -10.06 15.93 -0.50
N LYS A 128 -10.78 16.41 0.51
CA LYS A 128 -10.92 17.84 0.77
C LYS A 128 -9.63 18.29 1.47
N ASP A 129 -9.02 19.36 1.00
CA ASP A 129 -7.83 20.00 1.61
C ASP A 129 -6.48 19.27 1.46
N ILE A 130 -6.32 18.36 0.48
CA ILE A 130 -5.01 17.79 0.16
C ILE A 130 -4.27 18.65 -0.87
N LEU A 131 -3.10 19.12 -0.48
CA LEU A 131 -2.15 19.79 -1.37
C LEU A 131 -1.05 18.81 -1.81
N LYS A 132 -0.34 19.13 -2.88
CA LYS A 132 0.84 18.38 -3.34
C LYS A 132 2.06 19.30 -3.30
N ASP A 133 3.20 18.77 -2.86
CA ASP A 133 4.47 19.49 -2.92
C ASP A 133 5.04 19.53 -4.35
N GLU A 134 6.19 20.20 -4.53
CA GLU A 134 6.91 20.30 -5.82
C GLU A 134 7.31 18.94 -6.42
N ASN A 135 7.36 17.88 -5.61
CA ASN A 135 7.67 16.52 -6.02
C ASN A 135 6.40 15.68 -6.31
N GLY A 136 5.21 16.28 -6.20
CA GLY A 136 3.91 15.64 -6.39
C GLY A 136 3.41 14.85 -5.19
N ILE A 137 4.03 15.04 -4.02
CA ILE A 137 3.77 14.27 -2.81
C ILE A 137 2.59 14.90 -2.05
N PRO A 138 1.51 14.15 -1.77
CA PRO A 138 0.33 14.70 -1.10
C PRO A 138 0.57 14.95 0.40
N TYR A 139 0.12 16.09 0.89
CA TYR A 139 0.11 16.45 2.31
C TYR A 139 -1.17 17.19 2.68
N LEU A 140 -1.61 17.03 3.93
CA LEU A 140 -2.61 17.92 4.52
C LEU A 140 -1.92 19.17 5.05
N SER A 141 -2.39 20.35 4.63
CA SER A 141 -2.01 21.62 5.25
C SER A 141 -3.00 21.96 6.36
N ASP A 142 -2.58 21.83 7.61
CA ASP A 142 -3.30 22.47 8.71
C ASP A 142 -2.83 23.93 8.80
N SER A 143 -3.64 24.85 8.28
CA SER A 143 -3.37 26.30 8.30
C SER A 143 -3.24 26.86 9.71
N TYR A 144 -3.72 26.15 10.74
CA TYR A 144 -3.65 26.57 12.14
C TYR A 144 -2.40 26.08 12.88
N LEU A 145 -1.73 25.02 12.38
CA LEU A 145 -0.61 24.39 13.10
C LEU A 145 0.77 24.55 12.43
N HIS A 146 0.85 25.15 11.23
CA HIS A 146 2.08 25.23 10.43
C HIS A 146 2.81 23.87 10.31
N LYS A 147 2.06 22.76 10.36
CA LYS A 147 2.58 21.40 10.26
C LYS A 147 1.98 20.71 9.05
N THR A 148 2.85 20.16 8.22
CA THR A 148 2.46 19.25 7.15
C THR A 148 2.27 17.85 7.73
N GLN A 149 1.15 17.22 7.38
CA GLN A 149 0.91 15.81 7.72
C GLN A 149 0.97 14.98 6.45
N ASP A 150 1.77 13.92 6.48
CA ASP A 150 1.87 12.98 5.36
C ASP A 150 0.50 12.38 5.06
N ALA A 151 0.05 12.53 3.81
CA ALA A 151 -1.08 11.81 3.26
C ALA A 151 -0.59 10.80 2.22
N SER A 152 -1.37 9.76 1.97
CA SER A 152 -1.16 8.87 0.82
C SER A 152 -2.46 8.71 0.06
N ILE A 153 -2.37 8.81 -1.27
CA ILE A 153 -3.52 8.70 -2.18
C ILE A 153 -3.29 7.51 -3.11
N SER A 154 -4.33 6.72 -3.32
CA SER A 154 -4.41 5.65 -4.32
C SER A 154 -5.71 5.71 -5.07
N HIS A 155 -5.68 5.34 -6.34
CA HIS A 155 -6.86 5.25 -7.17
C HIS A 155 -6.72 4.09 -8.14
N HIS A 156 -7.78 3.29 -8.28
CA HIS A 156 -7.90 2.26 -9.30
C HIS A 156 -9.38 1.98 -9.54
N GLY A 157 -9.82 2.05 -10.80
CA GLY A 157 -11.20 1.82 -11.18
C GLY A 157 -12.17 2.71 -10.40
N ARG A 158 -13.10 2.07 -9.67
CA ARG A 158 -14.15 2.77 -8.91
C ARG A 158 -13.68 3.32 -7.55
N PHE A 159 -12.46 3.00 -7.12
CA PHE A 159 -11.99 3.29 -5.77
C PHE A 159 -10.93 4.40 -5.78
N GLU A 160 -11.11 5.39 -4.91
CA GLU A 160 -10.06 6.33 -4.49
C GLU A 160 -9.92 6.21 -2.97
N LYS A 161 -8.68 6.13 -2.49
CA LYS A 161 -8.35 5.97 -1.07
C LYS A 161 -7.33 7.01 -0.65
N VAL A 162 -7.71 7.86 0.29
CA VAL A 162 -6.81 8.83 0.93
C VAL A 162 -6.63 8.45 2.39
N VAL A 163 -5.38 8.25 2.83
CA VAL A 163 -5.07 7.89 4.21
C VAL A 163 -4.05 8.83 4.85
N ILE A 164 -4.17 9.02 6.16
CA ILE A 164 -3.22 9.75 7.02
C ILE A 164 -2.99 8.97 8.31
N ILE A 165 -1.86 9.22 8.99
CA ILE A 165 -1.62 8.72 10.35
C ILE A 165 -2.16 9.76 11.35
N LYS A 166 -3.25 9.47 12.05
CA LYS A 166 -3.83 10.34 13.08
C LYS A 166 -2.85 10.46 14.25
N ARG A 167 -2.24 11.63 14.42
CA ARG A 167 -1.44 11.93 15.62
C ARG A 167 -2.38 12.24 16.77
N LEU A 168 -2.36 11.43 17.83
CA LEU A 168 -3.02 11.78 19.07
C LEU A 168 -2.40 13.08 19.60
N LYS A 169 -3.23 14.08 19.92
CA LYS A 169 -2.77 15.26 20.66
C LYS A 169 -2.17 14.75 21.97
N LYS A 170 -0.86 14.88 22.17
CA LYS A 170 -0.32 14.86 23.53
C LYS A 170 -0.97 16.05 24.23
N SER A 171 -1.87 15.79 25.18
CA SER A 171 -2.26 16.80 26.15
C SER A 171 -0.96 17.26 26.82
N ALA A 172 -0.62 18.53 26.64
CA ALA A 172 0.42 19.15 27.45
C ALA A 172 -0.09 19.11 28.89
N TYR A 173 0.63 18.37 29.74
CA TYR A 173 0.54 18.50 31.19
C TYR A 173 1.42 19.68 31.63
#